data_AF-A0A4R8ZXC2-F1
#
_entry.id   AF-A0A4R8ZXC2-F1
#
_cell.length_a   1.000
_cell.length_b   1.000
_cell.length_c   1.000
_cell.angle_alpha   90.00
_cell.angle_beta   90.00
_cell.angle_gamma   90.00
#
_symmetry.space_group_name_H-M   'P 1'
#
loop_
_entity.id
_entity.type
_entity.pdbx_description
1 polymer ?
#
loop_
_entity_poly.entity_id
_entity_poly.type
_entity_poly.pdbx_seq_one_letter_code
_entity_poly.pdbx_strand_id
1 'polypeptide(L)'
;MTFAYDWSDFEKEGFVPFSTDSNELVAPGSKKCQLGSWVQDNSGDSLHRFYEDLRNLTKPTIVDLRQCDTFDFGSIEMNVKSDIAFLFHEVVVNDFSVVASDGNDHKIWFIAPGVEALGANKCSSNFTVNGSVQFDTEISAMLYTPCAVVFNRTQWRGQIYSESFVVNNTSNVDFVPMSIPGTDLYGAMPAGSDPDDSRWTLLSSRDRKNGDK
;
A
#
# COMPACT_ATOMS: atom_id res chain seq x y z
N MET A 1 16.57 -3.34 -2.41
CA MET A 1 15.63 -4.07 -3.28
C MET A 1 14.79 -3.02 -3.99
N THR A 2 14.76 -3.03 -5.31
CA THR A 2 13.98 -2.07 -6.12
C THR A 2 12.77 -2.82 -6.65
N PHE A 3 11.56 -2.42 -6.27
CA PHE A 3 10.34 -2.99 -6.82
C PHE A 3 10.12 -2.45 -8.24
N ALA A 4 10.00 -3.37 -9.19
CA ALA A 4 9.57 -3.09 -10.55
C ALA A 4 8.13 -3.62 -10.70
N TYR A 5 7.23 -2.77 -11.16
CA TYR A 5 5.84 -3.15 -11.37
C TYR A 5 5.70 -4.12 -12.55
N ASP A 6 5.06 -5.27 -12.32
CA ASP A 6 4.66 -6.23 -13.34
C ASP A 6 3.23 -6.72 -13.02
N TRP A 7 2.31 -6.60 -13.98
CA TRP A 7 0.93 -7.04 -13.83
C TRP A 7 0.81 -8.53 -13.44
N SER A 8 1.67 -9.38 -14.00
CA SER A 8 1.62 -10.83 -13.79
C SER A 8 1.86 -11.25 -12.35
N ASP A 9 2.51 -10.40 -11.57
CA ASP A 9 2.75 -10.60 -10.15
C ASP A 9 1.50 -10.33 -9.30
N PHE A 10 0.69 -9.36 -9.68
CA PHE A 10 -0.60 -9.10 -9.04
C PHE A 10 -1.66 -10.11 -9.46
N GLU A 11 -1.62 -10.59 -10.70
CA GLU A 11 -2.51 -11.66 -11.16
C GLU A 11 -2.37 -12.94 -10.31
N LYS A 12 -1.13 -13.30 -9.90
CA LYS A 12 -0.87 -14.43 -8.99
C LYS A 12 -1.45 -14.22 -7.59
N GLU A 13 -1.56 -12.98 -7.15
CA GLU A 13 -2.21 -12.60 -5.88
C GLU A 13 -3.75 -12.51 -6.00
N GLY A 14 -4.31 -12.78 -7.19
CA GLY A 14 -5.75 -12.78 -7.44
C GLY A 14 -6.31 -11.46 -7.97
N PHE A 15 -5.47 -10.51 -8.38
CA PHE A 15 -5.91 -9.30 -9.07
C PHE A 15 -6.46 -9.63 -10.45
N VAL A 16 -7.51 -8.94 -10.84
CA VAL A 16 -8.21 -9.13 -12.12
C VAL A 16 -8.30 -7.82 -12.89
N PRO A 17 -8.37 -7.85 -14.24
CA PRO A 17 -8.44 -6.62 -15.01
C PRO A 17 -9.62 -5.75 -14.58
N PHE A 18 -9.37 -4.45 -14.39
CA PHE A 18 -10.40 -3.47 -14.01
C PHE A 18 -11.56 -3.44 -15.03
N SER A 19 -11.25 -3.47 -16.32
CA SER A 19 -12.23 -3.51 -17.42
C SER A 19 -11.75 -4.40 -18.57
N THR A 20 -12.51 -4.48 -19.67
CA THR A 20 -12.07 -5.18 -20.88
C THR A 20 -10.86 -4.53 -21.55
N ASP A 21 -10.68 -3.22 -21.33
CA ASP A 21 -9.70 -2.41 -22.04
C ASP A 21 -8.53 -1.97 -21.14
N SER A 22 -8.60 -2.25 -19.83
CA SER A 22 -7.58 -1.85 -18.85
C SER A 22 -7.48 -2.82 -17.70
N ASN A 23 -6.24 -3.14 -17.33
CA ASN A 23 -5.93 -3.91 -16.13
C ASN A 23 -6.11 -3.08 -14.85
N GLU A 24 -5.94 -1.76 -14.94
CA GLU A 24 -5.81 -0.85 -13.81
C GLU A 24 -6.91 0.22 -13.84
N LEU A 25 -7.34 0.70 -12.67
CA LEU A 25 -8.10 1.93 -12.52
C LEU A 25 -7.12 3.11 -12.45
N VAL A 26 -7.00 3.87 -13.54
CA VAL A 26 -5.99 4.93 -13.67
C VAL A 26 -6.56 6.29 -13.26
N ALA A 27 -5.87 7.00 -12.37
CA ALA A 27 -6.24 8.35 -11.99
C ALA A 27 -6.01 9.33 -13.16
N PRO A 28 -6.94 10.27 -13.40
CA PRO A 28 -6.78 11.24 -14.47
C PRO A 28 -5.77 12.33 -14.08
N GLY A 29 -4.49 12.17 -14.47
CA GLY A 29 -3.40 13.12 -14.17
C GLY A 29 -3.58 14.53 -14.76
N SER A 30 -4.45 14.72 -15.74
CA SER A 30 -4.82 16.05 -16.28
C SER A 30 -5.67 16.89 -15.33
N LYS A 31 -6.10 16.30 -14.21
CA LYS A 31 -6.92 16.94 -13.17
C LYS A 31 -6.08 17.15 -11.92
N LYS A 32 -6.62 17.87 -10.94
CA LYS A 32 -5.92 18.32 -9.72
C LYS A 32 -5.20 17.23 -8.90
N CYS A 33 -5.35 15.94 -9.22
CA CYS A 33 -4.74 14.83 -8.48
C CYS A 33 -5.08 14.86 -6.99
N GLN A 34 -6.34 15.16 -6.67
CA GLN A 34 -6.78 15.35 -5.29
C GLN A 34 -8.18 14.76 -5.04
N LEU A 35 -8.33 13.95 -4.00
CA LEU A 35 -9.61 13.48 -3.45
C LEU A 35 -10.00 14.29 -2.20
N GLY A 36 -11.27 14.20 -1.82
CA GLY A 36 -11.86 14.92 -0.68
C GLY A 36 -13.21 15.56 -1.03
N SER A 37 -13.70 16.48 -0.19
CA SER A 37 -15.01 17.14 -0.36
C SER A 37 -15.20 17.77 -1.75
N TRP A 38 -14.12 18.24 -2.37
CA TRP A 38 -14.14 18.87 -3.70
C TRP A 38 -14.59 17.94 -4.84
N VAL A 39 -14.36 16.62 -4.71
CA VAL A 39 -14.75 15.64 -5.74
C VAL A 39 -16.26 15.39 -5.73
N GLN A 40 -16.95 15.63 -4.61
CA GLN A 40 -18.41 15.51 -4.53
C GLN A 40 -19.13 16.66 -5.26
N ASP A 41 -18.49 17.83 -5.36
CA ASP A 41 -19.08 19.04 -5.96
C ASP A 41 -18.91 19.14 -7.49
N ASN A 42 -18.14 18.24 -8.12
CA ASN A 42 -17.83 18.27 -9.56
C ASN A 42 -18.23 16.98 -10.29
N SER A 43 -19.49 16.58 -10.13
CA SER A 43 -20.06 15.29 -10.58
C SER A 43 -19.95 14.96 -12.08
N GLY A 44 -19.49 15.91 -12.91
CA GLY A 44 -19.30 15.72 -14.35
C GLY A 44 -17.87 15.40 -14.81
N ASP A 45 -16.86 15.54 -13.95
CA ASP A 45 -15.45 15.43 -14.37
C ASP A 45 -14.89 13.99 -14.25
N SER A 46 -13.83 13.68 -15.00
CA SER A 46 -13.13 12.40 -14.99
C SER A 46 -12.60 12.01 -13.61
N LEU A 47 -12.22 12.99 -12.78
CA LEU A 47 -11.78 12.73 -11.40
C LEU A 47 -12.94 12.27 -10.50
N HIS A 48 -14.15 12.80 -10.72
CA HIS A 48 -15.34 12.32 -10.04
C HIS A 48 -15.67 10.88 -10.45
N ARG A 49 -15.61 10.58 -11.75
CA ARG A 49 -15.81 9.19 -12.22
C ARG A 49 -14.79 8.22 -11.62
N PHE A 50 -13.51 8.61 -11.61
CA PHE A 50 -12.47 7.83 -10.94
C PHE A 50 -12.79 7.56 -9.46
N TYR A 51 -13.24 8.57 -8.73
CA TYR A 51 -13.65 8.41 -7.33
C TYR A 51 -14.87 7.50 -7.16
N GLU A 52 -15.87 7.63 -8.03
CA GLU A 52 -17.04 6.76 -8.07
C GLU A 52 -16.66 5.30 -8.38
N ASP A 53 -15.72 5.07 -9.29
CA ASP A 53 -15.21 3.74 -9.58
C ASP A 53 -14.42 3.17 -8.39
N LEU A 54 -13.52 3.96 -7.80
CA LEU A 54 -12.70 3.58 -6.64
C LEU A 54 -13.55 3.15 -5.44
N ARG A 55 -14.61 3.91 -5.09
CA ARG A 55 -15.45 3.59 -3.94
C ARG A 55 -16.38 2.40 -4.15
N ASN A 56 -16.59 2.01 -5.41
CA ASN A 56 -17.51 0.94 -5.80
C ASN A 56 -16.78 -0.32 -6.28
N LEU A 57 -15.48 -0.44 -6.02
CA LEU A 57 -14.72 -1.65 -6.33
C LEU A 57 -15.33 -2.87 -5.62
N THR A 58 -15.49 -3.96 -6.37
CA THR A 58 -16.03 -5.25 -5.87
C THR A 58 -15.12 -6.43 -6.22
N LYS A 59 -13.93 -6.14 -6.74
CA LYS A 59 -12.96 -7.14 -7.18
C LYS A 59 -11.55 -6.61 -6.94
N PRO A 60 -10.58 -7.50 -6.64
CA PRO A 60 -9.19 -7.10 -6.46
C PRO A 60 -8.68 -6.23 -7.62
N THR A 61 -8.30 -4.99 -7.34
CA THR A 61 -8.04 -3.97 -8.37
C THR A 61 -6.79 -3.15 -8.07
N ILE A 62 -5.97 -2.95 -9.10
CA ILE A 62 -4.85 -2.01 -9.05
C ILE A 62 -5.36 -0.61 -9.39
N VAL A 63 -5.01 0.36 -8.56
CA VAL A 63 -5.31 1.77 -8.71
C VAL A 63 -4.01 2.51 -9.03
N ASP A 64 -3.86 3.00 -10.26
CA ASP A 64 -2.65 3.67 -10.70
C ASP A 64 -2.77 5.19 -10.58
N LEU A 65 -2.04 5.76 -9.63
CA LEU A 65 -1.95 7.19 -9.35
C LEU A 65 -0.71 7.82 -9.98
N ARG A 66 0.14 7.06 -10.68
CA ARG A 66 1.43 7.55 -11.23
C ARG A 66 1.27 8.60 -12.32
N GLN A 67 0.08 8.79 -12.88
CA GLN A 67 -0.19 9.94 -13.75
C GLN A 67 -0.09 11.28 -13.00
N CYS A 68 -0.07 11.25 -11.67
CA CYS A 68 0.12 12.39 -10.80
C CYS A 68 1.54 12.41 -10.25
N ASP A 69 2.15 13.60 -10.21
CA ASP A 69 3.41 13.81 -9.49
C ASP A 69 3.22 13.60 -7.99
N THR A 70 2.15 14.20 -7.44
CA THR A 70 1.66 14.03 -6.07
C THR A 70 0.15 13.80 -6.15
N PHE A 71 -0.33 12.78 -5.46
CA PHE A 71 -1.76 12.51 -5.29
C PHE A 71 -2.17 12.83 -3.85
N ASP A 72 -3.09 13.79 -3.67
CA ASP A 72 -3.58 14.20 -2.35
C ASP A 72 -4.91 13.53 -2.06
N PHE A 73 -4.98 12.59 -1.12
CA PHE A 73 -6.24 11.97 -0.72
C PHE A 73 -7.15 12.90 0.10
N GLY A 74 -6.63 14.03 0.58
CA GLY A 74 -7.35 14.92 1.47
C GLY A 74 -7.73 14.21 2.77
N SER A 75 -8.94 14.49 3.26
CA SER A 75 -9.58 13.71 4.32
C SER A 75 -10.65 12.82 3.71
N ILE A 76 -10.49 11.50 3.83
CA ILE A 76 -11.35 10.51 3.20
C ILE A 76 -11.55 9.28 4.09
N GLU A 77 -12.78 8.78 4.08
CA GLU A 77 -13.11 7.43 4.52
C GLU A 77 -13.31 6.54 3.30
N MET A 78 -12.57 5.44 3.23
CA MET A 78 -12.65 4.46 2.15
C MET A 78 -13.37 3.22 2.66
N ASN A 79 -14.52 2.94 2.07
CA ASN A 79 -15.29 1.73 2.33
C ASN A 79 -14.86 0.65 1.34
N VAL A 80 -14.13 -0.35 1.83
CA VAL A 80 -13.47 -1.38 1.02
C VAL A 80 -14.31 -2.67 1.05
N LYS A 81 -14.34 -3.38 -0.08
CA LYS A 81 -15.07 -4.66 -0.29
C LYS A 81 -14.22 -5.69 -1.04
N SER A 82 -12.98 -5.33 -1.35
CA SER A 82 -12.04 -6.16 -2.08
C SER A 82 -10.62 -5.65 -1.87
N ASP A 83 -9.64 -6.48 -2.17
CA ASP A 83 -8.23 -6.11 -2.17
C ASP A 83 -7.93 -4.93 -3.12
N ILE A 84 -7.05 -4.02 -2.72
CA ILE A 84 -6.68 -2.84 -3.51
C ILE A 84 -5.16 -2.63 -3.47
N ALA A 85 -4.55 -2.38 -4.63
CA ALA A 85 -3.15 -1.96 -4.70
C ALA A 85 -3.02 -0.59 -5.33
N PHE A 86 -2.49 0.38 -4.60
CA PHE A 86 -2.19 1.72 -5.08
C PHE A 86 -0.76 1.80 -5.59
N LEU A 87 -0.58 2.22 -6.84
CA LEU A 87 0.72 2.59 -7.39
C LEU A 87 0.83 4.11 -7.42
N PHE A 88 1.91 4.69 -6.92
CA PHE A 88 2.04 6.14 -6.84
C PHE A 88 3.49 6.64 -6.99
N HIS A 89 3.65 7.93 -7.30
CA HIS A 89 4.93 8.62 -7.15
C HIS A 89 5.06 9.20 -5.74
N GLU A 90 4.16 10.12 -5.40
CA GLU A 90 4.01 10.72 -4.07
C GLU A 90 2.54 10.76 -3.66
N VAL A 91 2.28 10.49 -2.38
CA VAL A 91 0.96 10.55 -1.76
C VAL A 91 1.02 11.44 -0.52
N VAL A 92 0.02 12.31 -0.42
CA VAL A 92 -0.27 13.09 0.79
C VAL A 92 -1.68 12.75 1.26
N VAL A 93 -1.84 12.60 2.58
CA VAL A 93 -3.14 12.35 3.20
C VAL A 93 -3.29 13.24 4.44
N ASN A 94 -4.46 13.84 4.61
CA ASN A 94 -4.80 14.56 5.83
C ASN A 94 -5.40 13.59 6.85
N ASP A 95 -6.59 13.05 6.57
CA ASP A 95 -7.18 12.00 7.40
C ASP A 95 -7.59 10.82 6.53
N PHE A 96 -7.21 9.61 6.94
CA PHE A 96 -7.47 8.39 6.22
C PHE A 96 -8.11 7.38 7.16
N SER A 97 -9.35 7.02 6.87
CA SER A 97 -10.01 5.90 7.51
C SER A 97 -10.30 4.84 6.46
N VAL A 98 -10.00 3.58 6.75
CA VAL A 98 -10.31 2.47 5.86
C VAL A 98 -11.15 1.45 6.61
N VAL A 99 -12.35 1.22 6.07
CA VAL A 99 -13.40 0.43 6.70
C VAL A 99 -13.72 -0.78 5.83
N ALA A 100 -13.78 -1.96 6.42
CA ALA A 100 -14.22 -3.18 5.74
C ALA A 100 -15.75 -3.21 5.67
N SER A 101 -16.32 -2.72 4.57
CA SER A 101 -17.76 -2.47 4.47
C SER A 101 -18.62 -3.72 4.21
N ASP A 102 -18.01 -4.86 3.92
CA ASP A 102 -18.66 -6.17 3.76
C ASP A 102 -18.39 -7.12 4.94
N GLY A 103 -17.60 -6.69 5.93
CA GLY A 103 -17.22 -7.48 7.10
C GLY A 103 -16.21 -8.60 6.85
N ASN A 104 -15.57 -8.66 5.69
CA ASN A 104 -14.51 -9.63 5.38
C ASN A 104 -13.12 -9.01 5.50
N ASP A 105 -12.10 -9.88 5.64
CA ASP A 105 -10.70 -9.46 5.62
C ASP A 105 -10.29 -8.98 4.23
N HIS A 106 -9.63 -7.82 4.16
CA HIS A 106 -9.08 -7.27 2.91
C HIS A 106 -7.63 -6.78 3.08
N LYS A 107 -6.89 -6.83 1.99
CA LYS A 107 -5.51 -6.37 1.90
C LYS A 107 -5.41 -5.12 1.05
N ILE A 108 -4.63 -4.16 1.52
CA ILE A 108 -4.30 -2.94 0.80
C ILE A 108 -2.80 -2.82 0.65
N TRP A 109 -2.34 -2.53 -0.56
CA TRP A 109 -0.95 -2.22 -0.84
C TRP A 109 -0.82 -0.78 -1.27
N PHE A 110 0.19 -0.11 -0.75
CA PHE A 110 0.66 1.20 -1.17
C PHE A 110 2.08 1.00 -1.68
N ILE A 111 2.29 1.15 -2.98
CA ILE A 111 3.56 0.83 -3.63
C ILE A 111 4.04 2.03 -4.45
N ALA A 112 5.19 2.58 -4.06
CA ALA A 112 5.98 3.44 -4.92
C ALA A 112 7.02 2.59 -5.67
N PRO A 113 6.87 2.35 -6.99
CA PRO A 113 7.89 1.68 -7.76
C PRO A 113 9.19 2.50 -7.74
N GLY A 114 10.34 1.83 -7.85
CA GLY A 114 11.66 2.33 -7.46
C GLY A 114 12.10 3.73 -7.95
N VAL A 115 13.22 4.23 -7.40
CA VAL A 115 13.77 5.59 -7.65
C VAL A 115 13.97 5.97 -9.12
N GLU A 116 14.16 5.00 -10.02
CA GLU A 116 14.29 5.23 -11.46
C GLU A 116 12.97 5.66 -12.10
N ALA A 117 11.83 5.19 -11.57
CA ALA A 117 10.49 5.64 -11.96
C ALA A 117 10.12 7.00 -11.33
N LEU A 118 10.67 7.31 -10.15
CA LEU A 118 10.39 8.56 -9.42
C LEU A 118 11.22 9.76 -9.93
N GLY A 119 12.36 9.51 -10.59
CA GLY A 119 13.30 10.55 -11.02
C GLY A 119 14.28 10.97 -9.89
N ALA A 120 15.51 11.32 -10.27
CA ALA A 120 16.68 11.43 -9.37
C ALA A 120 16.57 12.39 -8.16
N ASN A 121 15.53 13.23 -8.07
CA ASN A 121 15.36 14.25 -7.02
C ASN A 121 14.06 14.10 -6.18
N LYS A 122 13.28 13.00 -6.32
CA LYS A 122 11.96 12.87 -5.67
C LYS A 122 11.92 12.10 -4.34
N CYS A 123 13.05 11.66 -3.78
CA CYS A 123 13.07 10.98 -2.47
C CYS A 123 13.38 11.91 -1.29
N SER A 124 12.50 12.86 -0.97
CA SER A 124 12.49 13.55 0.34
C SER A 124 11.45 12.98 1.30
N SER A 125 10.27 12.65 0.76
CA SER A 125 9.18 11.88 1.38
C SER A 125 8.16 11.64 0.28
N ASN A 126 7.64 10.41 0.14
CA ASN A 126 6.63 10.16 -0.89
C ASN A 126 5.37 9.49 -0.37
N PHE A 127 5.28 9.27 0.94
CA PHE A 127 4.03 8.94 1.61
C PHE A 127 3.95 9.73 2.92
N THR A 128 3.06 10.71 2.95
CA THR A 128 2.91 11.65 4.07
C THR A 128 1.51 11.63 4.62
N VAL A 129 1.39 11.45 5.94
CA VAL A 129 0.13 11.51 6.69
C VAL A 129 0.20 12.71 7.62
N ASN A 130 -0.51 13.78 7.28
CA ASN A 130 -0.52 15.03 8.03
C ASN A 130 -1.40 14.96 9.28
N GLY A 131 -2.55 14.31 9.21
CA GLY A 131 -3.50 14.15 10.32
C GLY A 131 -3.45 12.72 10.84
N SER A 132 -4.53 11.97 10.65
CA SER A 132 -4.68 10.61 11.18
C SER A 132 -4.83 9.52 10.13
N VAL A 133 -4.26 8.34 10.38
CA VAL A 133 -4.55 7.09 9.63
C VAL A 133 -5.12 6.06 10.58
N GLN A 134 -6.22 5.42 10.19
CA GLN A 134 -6.86 4.32 10.91
C GLN A 134 -7.34 3.24 9.94
N PHE A 135 -7.20 1.99 10.36
CA PHE A 135 -7.67 0.81 9.65
C PHE A 135 -8.57 -0.01 10.58
N ASP A 136 -9.69 -0.50 10.07
CA ASP A 136 -10.46 -1.55 10.73
C ASP A 136 -9.61 -2.81 10.94
N THR A 137 -10.03 -3.66 11.88
CA THR A 137 -9.31 -4.88 12.26
C THR A 137 -9.19 -5.91 11.14
N GLU A 138 -10.13 -5.87 10.21
CA GLU A 138 -10.26 -6.69 9.01
C GLU A 138 -9.36 -6.18 7.86
N ILE A 139 -8.79 -4.97 7.99
CA ILE A 139 -7.90 -4.41 6.96
C ILE A 139 -6.44 -4.63 7.35
N SER A 140 -5.67 -5.18 6.40
CA SER A 140 -4.22 -5.28 6.50
C SER A 140 -3.59 -4.43 5.42
N ALA A 141 -2.65 -3.56 5.79
CA ALA A 141 -2.00 -2.61 4.88
C ALA A 141 -0.49 -2.83 4.79
N MET A 142 0.01 -2.87 3.56
CA MET A 142 1.43 -2.88 3.26
C MET A 142 1.81 -1.58 2.56
N LEU A 143 2.89 -0.94 3.01
CA LEU A 143 3.50 0.22 2.35
C LEU A 143 4.91 -0.15 1.91
N TYR A 144 5.21 -0.03 0.63
CA TYR A 144 6.55 -0.14 0.07
C TYR A 144 6.92 1.16 -0.63
N THR A 145 8.06 1.73 -0.26
CA THR A 145 8.66 2.86 -0.94
C THR A 145 10.18 2.87 -0.78
N PRO A 146 10.94 3.30 -1.79
CA PRO A 146 12.38 3.53 -1.63
C PRO A 146 12.72 4.85 -0.94
N CYS A 147 11.73 5.66 -0.52
CA CYS A 147 11.93 6.97 0.10
C CYS A 147 11.48 6.98 1.58
N ALA A 148 11.52 8.17 2.20
CA ALA A 148 10.98 8.39 3.54
C ALA A 148 9.43 8.31 3.59
N VAL A 149 8.93 7.76 4.68
CA VAL A 149 7.52 7.79 5.08
C VAL A 149 7.37 8.66 6.32
N VAL A 150 6.43 9.60 6.30
CA VAL A 150 6.19 10.53 7.41
C VAL A 150 4.78 10.36 7.94
N PHE A 151 4.67 9.88 9.16
CA PHE A 151 3.41 9.70 9.88
C PHE A 151 3.30 10.71 11.02
N ASN A 152 2.19 11.44 11.06
CA ASN A 152 1.89 12.28 12.21
C ASN A 152 1.24 11.46 13.33
N ARG A 153 -0.04 11.10 13.20
CA ARG A 153 -0.77 10.23 14.13
C ARG A 153 -1.29 9.01 13.38
N THR A 154 -0.80 7.82 13.70
CA THR A 154 -1.15 6.64 12.90
C THR A 154 -1.51 5.43 13.75
N GLN A 155 -2.57 4.74 13.36
CA GLN A 155 -2.86 3.36 13.70
C GLN A 155 -2.70 2.55 12.42
N TRP A 156 -1.50 2.02 12.20
CA TRP A 156 -1.20 1.20 11.03
C TRP A 156 -1.29 -0.27 11.41
N ARG A 157 -1.92 -1.09 10.56
CA ARG A 157 -1.99 -2.53 10.75
C ARG A 157 -1.40 -3.23 9.53
N GLY A 158 -0.23 -3.83 9.67
CA GLY A 158 0.50 -4.52 8.60
C GLY A 158 1.99 -4.18 8.59
N GLN A 159 2.55 -3.90 7.42
CA GLN A 159 4.00 -3.73 7.25
C GLN A 159 4.37 -2.51 6.43
N ILE A 160 5.54 -1.94 6.75
CA ILE A 160 6.10 -0.78 6.09
C ILE A 160 7.55 -1.08 5.71
N TYR A 161 7.86 -0.98 4.43
CA TYR A 161 9.19 -1.07 3.86
C TYR A 161 9.52 0.30 3.27
N SER A 162 10.38 1.05 3.96
CA SER A 162 10.78 2.41 3.58
C SER A 162 12.27 2.62 3.79
N GLU A 163 12.85 3.64 3.15
CA GLU A 163 14.23 4.05 3.44
C GLU A 163 14.35 4.57 4.87
N SER A 164 13.39 5.40 5.27
CA SER A 164 13.27 5.92 6.62
C SER A 164 11.81 6.10 7.01
N PHE A 165 11.55 5.98 8.30
CA PHE A 165 10.22 6.10 8.87
C PHE A 165 10.24 7.14 9.99
N VAL A 166 9.49 8.23 9.81
CA VAL A 166 9.41 9.34 10.75
C VAL A 166 8.02 9.37 11.39
N VAL A 167 7.98 9.41 12.71
CA VAL A 167 6.75 9.47 13.50
C VAL A 167 6.77 10.70 14.39
N ASN A 168 5.87 11.65 14.16
CA ASN A 168 5.87 12.94 14.86
C ASN A 168 5.00 12.97 16.13
N ASN A 169 3.93 12.17 16.20
CA ASN A 169 3.04 12.04 17.36
C ASN A 169 2.78 10.56 17.71
N THR A 170 2.08 10.29 18.81
CA THR A 170 1.74 8.93 19.25
C THR A 170 1.09 8.13 18.11
N SER A 171 1.75 7.04 17.73
CA SER A 171 1.32 6.14 16.68
C SER A 171 1.54 4.70 17.13
N ASN A 172 0.68 3.80 16.67
CA ASN A 172 0.79 2.36 16.85
C ASN A 172 0.93 1.71 15.48
N VAL A 173 1.82 0.72 15.39
CA VAL A 173 2.01 -0.11 14.20
C VAL A 173 1.89 -1.55 14.64
N ASP A 174 0.77 -2.18 14.30
CA ASP A 174 0.50 -3.58 14.60
C ASP A 174 0.98 -4.45 13.44
N PHE A 175 1.85 -5.41 13.74
CA PHE A 175 2.40 -6.30 12.72
C PHE A 175 1.35 -7.29 12.22
N VAL A 176 1.19 -7.35 10.90
CA VAL A 176 0.45 -8.43 10.21
C VAL A 176 1.28 -8.87 9.00
N PRO A 177 1.58 -10.17 8.86
CA PRO A 177 2.38 -10.66 7.75
C PRO A 177 1.66 -10.42 6.42
N MET A 178 2.36 -9.74 5.51
CA MET A 178 1.94 -9.38 4.17
C MET A 178 3.15 -9.43 3.24
N SER A 179 2.95 -9.89 2.01
CA SER A 179 3.99 -9.90 0.99
C SER A 179 3.82 -8.73 0.03
N ILE A 180 4.88 -8.37 -0.68
CA ILE A 180 4.75 -7.56 -1.90
C ILE A 180 4.20 -8.49 -2.98
N PRO A 181 3.17 -8.12 -3.75
CA PRO A 181 2.72 -8.92 -4.87
C PRO A 181 3.90 -9.28 -5.78
N GLY A 182 4.02 -10.56 -6.13
CA GLY A 182 5.16 -11.09 -6.90
C GLY A 182 6.42 -11.44 -6.11
N THR A 183 6.47 -11.11 -4.82
CA THR A 183 7.63 -11.39 -3.95
C THR A 183 7.20 -12.21 -2.75
N ASP A 184 7.68 -13.46 -2.67
CA ASP A 184 7.60 -14.21 -1.43
C ASP A 184 8.70 -13.72 -0.47
N LEU A 185 8.32 -12.90 0.51
CA LEU A 185 9.25 -12.39 1.52
C LEU A 185 9.53 -13.38 2.66
N TYR A 186 8.78 -14.47 2.74
CA TYR A 186 8.87 -15.42 3.85
C TYR A 186 9.36 -16.80 3.42
N GLY A 187 9.36 -17.10 2.12
CA GLY A 187 9.62 -18.43 1.59
C GLY A 187 8.55 -19.41 2.04
N ALA A 188 8.38 -20.51 1.32
CA ALA A 188 7.85 -21.71 1.97
C ALA A 188 8.78 -22.01 3.15
N MET A 189 8.29 -21.94 4.40
CA MET A 189 8.99 -22.59 5.51
C MET A 189 9.26 -24.02 5.04
N PRO A 190 10.53 -24.45 4.91
CA PRO A 190 10.80 -25.81 4.49
C PRO A 190 10.12 -26.76 5.47
N ALA A 191 9.25 -27.63 4.96
CA ALA A 191 8.69 -28.70 5.76
C ALA A 191 9.85 -29.61 6.22
N GLY A 192 10.31 -29.40 7.45
CA GLY A 192 11.48 -30.09 8.02
C GLY A 192 12.65 -29.14 8.31
N SER A 193 12.46 -28.19 9.22
CA SER A 193 13.58 -27.48 9.83
C SER A 193 14.30 -28.42 10.81
N ASP A 194 15.34 -29.10 10.33
CA ASP A 194 16.36 -29.70 11.19
C ASP A 194 17.20 -28.54 11.78
N PRO A 195 17.17 -28.30 13.10
CA PRO A 195 17.88 -27.19 13.72
C PRO A 195 19.42 -27.30 13.67
N ASP A 196 19.99 -28.43 13.22
CA ASP A 196 21.44 -28.68 13.20
C ASP A 196 22.11 -28.57 11.80
N ASP A 197 21.40 -28.10 10.76
CA ASP A 197 22.05 -27.93 9.44
C ASP A 197 22.96 -26.69 9.42
N SER A 198 24.26 -26.93 9.62
CA SER A 198 25.37 -25.97 9.55
C SER A 198 25.51 -25.17 8.24
N ARG A 199 24.63 -25.38 7.25
CA ARG A 199 24.62 -24.65 5.97
C ARG A 199 23.81 -23.36 5.97
N TRP A 200 23.13 -23.02 7.06
CA TRP A 200 22.31 -21.80 7.13
C TRP A 200 22.99 -20.68 7.91
N THR A 201 23.06 -19.49 7.30
CA THR A 201 23.45 -18.27 8.00
C THR A 201 22.23 -17.73 8.74
N LEU A 202 22.35 -17.52 10.05
CA LEU A 202 21.31 -16.91 10.87
C LEU A 202 20.94 -15.52 10.32
N LEU A 203 19.76 -15.39 9.72
CA LEU A 203 19.27 -14.12 9.18
C LEU A 203 18.58 -13.24 10.25
N SER A 204 18.11 -13.84 11.37
CA SER A 204 17.49 -13.13 12.47
C SER A 204 17.65 -13.84 13.81
N SER A 205 17.93 -13.08 14.87
CA SER A 205 18.02 -13.62 16.24
C SER A 205 16.66 -14.01 16.84
N ARG A 206 15.54 -13.65 16.19
CA ARG A 206 14.19 -14.04 16.62
C ARG A 206 13.92 -15.54 16.44
N ASP A 207 14.64 -16.19 15.54
CA ASP A 207 14.49 -17.61 15.25
C ASP A 207 15.36 -18.51 16.16
N ARG A 208 16.06 -17.91 17.12
CA ARG A 208 16.68 -18.66 18.22
C ARG A 208 15.60 -19.13 19.17
N LYS A 209 15.34 -20.44 19.19
CA LYS A 209 14.66 -21.05 20.35
C LYS A 209 15.57 -20.87 21.56
N ASN A 210 15.02 -20.44 22.69
CA ASN A 210 15.74 -20.34 23.97
C ASN A 210 16.35 -21.70 24.33
N GLY A 211 17.61 -21.93 23.98
CA GLY A 211 18.27 -23.23 24.21
C GLY A 211 19.66 -23.34 23.61
N ASP A 212 19.93 -22.72 22.46
CA ASP A 212 21.19 -22.92 21.75
C ASP A 212 22.22 -21.86 22.17
N LYS A 213 23.18 -22.28 23.01
CA LYS A 213 24.38 -21.50 23.38
C LYS A 213 25.44 -21.57 22.30
#